data_AF-A0A967R052-F1
#
_entry.id   AF-A0A967R052-F1
#
_cell.length_a   1.000
_cell.length_b   1.000
_cell.length_c   1.000
_cell.angle_alpha   90.00
_cell.angle_beta   90.00
_cell.angle_gamma   90.00
#
_symmetry.space_group_name_H-M   'P 1'
#
loop_
_entity.id
_entity.type
_entity.pdbx_description
1 polymer ?
#
loop_
_entity_poly.entity_id
_entity_poly.type
_entity_poly.pdbx_seq_one_letter_code
_entity_poly.pdbx_strand_id
1 'polypeptide(L)' 'IQAAAEFALRDVTQPAAIVVIEAATGQVRAVASRPVDGFDRAVLGTYPPGSTFKVVTATALLTGGLGPDSGVECP' A
#
# COMPACT_ATOMS: atom_id res chain seq x y z
N ILE A 1 0.82 9.11 15.91
CA ILE A 1 0.44 8.42 14.64
C ILE A 1 0.23 6.93 14.88
N GLN A 2 1.15 6.22 15.55
CA GLN A 2 0.97 4.80 15.92
C GLN A 2 -0.41 4.48 16.52
N ALA A 3 -0.78 5.13 17.63
CA ALA A 3 -2.08 4.90 18.27
C ALA A 3 -3.29 5.15 17.33
N ALA A 4 -3.16 6.08 16.37
CA ALA A 4 -4.21 6.33 15.38
C ALA A 4 -4.31 5.20 14.34
N ALA A 5 -3.19 4.62 13.92
CA ALA A 5 -3.17 3.46 13.02
C ALA A 5 -3.77 2.22 13.68
N GLU A 6 -3.44 1.96 14.95
CA GLU A 6 -4.05 0.91 15.75
C GLU A 6 -5.56 1.13 15.92
N PHE A 7 -5.95 2.36 16.25
CA PHE A 7 -7.35 2.74 16.38
C PHE A 7 -8.13 2.53 15.07
N ALA A 8 -7.55 2.86 13.91
CA ALA A 8 -8.18 2.63 12.61
C ALA A 8 -8.47 1.15 12.32
N LEU A 9 -7.67 0.24 12.89
CA LEU A 9 -7.84 -1.21 12.74
C LEU A 9 -8.67 -1.87 13.85
N ARG A 10 -9.09 -1.13 14.89
CA ARG A 10 -9.68 -1.69 16.12
C ARG A 10 -10.91 -2.56 15.86
N ASP A 11 -11.79 -2.11 14.95
CA ASP A 11 -13.08 -2.73 14.65
C ASP A 11 -13.00 -3.61 13.38
N VAL A 12 -11.82 -3.71 12.76
CA VAL A 12 -11.61 -4.58 11.60
C VAL A 12 -11.48 -6.02 12.10
N THR A 13 -12.41 -6.87 11.67
CA THR A 13 -12.50 -8.28 12.08
C THR A 13 -11.76 -9.21 11.13
N GLN A 14 -11.56 -8.78 9.89
CA GLN A 14 -10.71 -9.48 8.93
C GLN A 14 -9.23 -9.26 9.25
N PRO A 15 -8.33 -10.15 8.77
CA PRO A 15 -6.92 -9.88 8.83
C PRO A 15 -6.57 -8.61 8.05
N ALA A 16 -5.87 -7.68 8.69
CA ALA A 16 -5.61 -6.36 8.15
C ALA A 16 -4.25 -5.84 8.59
N ALA A 17 -3.73 -4.85 7.85
CA ALA A 17 -2.47 -4.20 8.16
C ALA A 17 -2.48 -2.74 7.67
N ILE A 18 -1.78 -1.87 8.40
CA ILE A 18 -1.50 -0.49 8.01
C ILE A 18 -0.02 -0.20 8.27
N VAL A 19 0.64 0.42 7.29
CA VAL A 19 1.98 1.02 7.44
C VAL A 19 1.87 2.49 7.05
N VAL A 20 2.37 3.38 7.89
CA VAL A 20 2.39 4.83 7.63
C VAL A 20 3.83 5.27 7.41
N ILE A 21 4.10 5.81 6.23
CA ILE A 21 5.43 6.28 5.81
C ILE A 21 5.39 7.79 5.62
N GLU A 22 6.38 8.48 6.15
CA GLU A 22 6.61 9.89 5.85
C GLU A 22 7.23 10.02 4.45
N ALA A 23 6.49 10.60 3.51
CA ALA A 23 6.87 10.60 2.09
C ALA A 23 8.22 11.28 1.81
N ALA A 24 8.58 12.32 2.56
CA ALA A 24 9.81 13.08 2.31
C ALA A 24 11.09 12.33 2.74
N THR A 25 11.00 11.55 3.82
CA THR A 25 12.18 10.92 4.47
C THR A 25 12.17 9.39 4.36
N GLY A 26 11.04 8.80 3.98
CA GLY A 26 10.83 7.35 4.04
C GLY A 26 10.70 6.80 5.46
N GLN A 27 10.61 7.65 6.48
CA GLN A 27 10.51 7.19 7.87
C GLN A 27 9.20 6.46 8.11
N VAL A 28 9.27 5.27 8.69
CA VAL A 28 8.08 4.55 9.17
C VAL A 28 7.58 5.22 10.45
N ARG A 29 6.38 5.81 10.39
CA ARG A 29 5.74 6.57 11.47
C ARG A 29 4.73 5.74 12.26
N ALA A 30 4.24 4.65 11.68
CA ALA A 30 3.42 3.65 12.34
C ALA A 30 3.38 2.32 11.56
N VAL A 31 3.19 1.22 12.29
CA VAL A 31 2.96 -0.14 11.77
C VAL A 31 1.92 -0.81 12.65
N ALA A 32 0.85 -1.35 12.07
CA ALA A 32 -0.16 -2.09 12.82
C ALA A 32 -0.66 -3.29 12.01
N SER A 33 -0.86 -4.41 12.68
CA SER A 33 -1.38 -5.66 12.13
C SER A 33 -2.57 -6.15 12.96
N ARG A 34 -3.52 -6.83 12.31
CA ARG A 34 -4.65 -7.52 12.93
C ARG A 34 -4.69 -8.99 12.51
N PRO A 35 -4.98 -9.93 13.43
CA PRO A 35 -5.09 -9.75 14.89
C PRO A 35 -3.78 -9.27 15.55
N VAL A 36 -3.87 -8.63 16.72
CA VAL A 36 -2.72 -7.98 17.40
C VAL A 36 -1.68 -9.00 17.86
N ASP A 37 -2.14 -10.17 18.30
CA ASP A 37 -1.36 -11.34 18.73
C ASP A 37 -1.12 -12.34 17.59
N GLY A 38 -1.44 -11.95 16.35
CA GLY A 38 -1.33 -12.80 15.17
C GLY A 38 -0.05 -12.58 14.36
N PHE A 39 -0.06 -13.15 13.16
CA PHE A 39 0.99 -12.94 12.16
C PHE A 39 1.15 -11.45 11.82
N ASP A 40 2.39 -10.96 11.81
CA ASP A 40 2.73 -9.59 11.43
C ASP A 40 2.63 -9.39 9.91
N ARG A 41 1.41 -9.10 9.46
CA ARG A 41 1.06 -8.90 8.05
C ARG A 41 1.68 -7.66 7.45
N ALA A 42 1.83 -6.61 8.26
CA ALA A 42 2.31 -5.32 7.79
C ALA A 42 3.76 -5.39 7.28
N VAL A 43 4.61 -6.19 7.93
CA VAL A 43 6.04 -6.30 7.59
C VAL A 43 6.36 -7.60 6.86
N LEU A 44 5.76 -8.73 7.28
CA LEU A 44 6.13 -10.06 6.78
C LEU A 44 5.16 -10.61 5.72
N GLY A 45 4.03 -9.94 5.48
CA GLY A 45 3.01 -10.40 4.55
C GLY A 45 3.45 -10.32 3.09
N THR A 46 3.21 -11.37 2.33
CA THR A 46 3.45 -11.43 0.88
C THR A 46 2.16 -11.78 0.15
N TYR A 47 1.72 -10.91 -0.75
CA TYR A 47 0.48 -11.05 -1.50
C TYR A 47 0.68 -10.60 -2.95
N PRO A 48 -0.04 -11.17 -3.93
CA PRO A 48 -0.11 -10.58 -5.25
C PRO A 48 -0.66 -9.14 -5.14
N PRO A 49 0.06 -8.11 -5.60
CA PRO A 49 -0.33 -6.71 -5.39
C PRO A 49 -1.57 -6.29 -6.20
N GLY A 50 -1.91 -7.03 -7.26
CA GLY A 50 -3.05 -6.72 -8.13
C GLY A 50 -2.94 -5.31 -8.72
N SER A 51 -4.07 -4.59 -8.77
CA SER A 51 -4.10 -3.23 -9.35
C SER A 51 -3.25 -2.19 -8.59
N THR A 52 -2.81 -2.45 -7.35
CA THR A 52 -1.89 -1.52 -6.65
C THR A 52 -0.53 -1.44 -7.32
N PHE A 53 -0.11 -2.50 -8.03
CA PHE A 53 1.13 -2.52 -8.81
C PHE A 53 1.08 -1.62 -10.05
N LYS A 54 -0.11 -1.14 -10.45
CA LYS A 54 -0.26 -0.30 -11.64
C LYS A 54 0.51 1.01 -11.55
N VAL A 55 0.88 1.48 -10.36
CA VAL A 55 1.78 2.64 -10.21
C VAL A 55 3.10 2.39 -10.93
N VAL A 56 3.69 1.18 -10.79
CA VAL A 56 4.96 0.82 -11.45
C VAL A 56 4.79 0.79 -12.96
N THR A 57 3.74 0.14 -13.46
CA THR A 57 3.50 0.04 -14.91
C THR A 57 3.12 1.38 -15.52
N ALA A 58 2.36 2.21 -14.81
CA ALA A 58 2.04 3.56 -15.23
C ALA A 58 3.31 4.42 -15.31
N THR A 59 4.19 4.36 -14.30
CA THR A 59 5.49 5.04 -14.36
C THR A 59 6.33 4.58 -15.55
N ALA A 60 6.33 3.28 -15.86
CA ALA A 60 7.03 2.76 -17.03
C ALA A 60 6.47 3.35 -18.35
N LEU A 61 5.14 3.42 -18.50
CA LEU A 61 4.51 4.03 -19.68
C LEU A 61 4.82 5.52 -19.79
N LEU A 62 4.74 6.27 -18.68
CA LEU A 62 5.05 7.70 -18.64
C LEU A 62 6.53 7.97 -18.99
N THR A 63 7.44 7.18 -18.42
CA THR A 63 8.88 7.27 -18.74
C THR A 63 9.16 6.85 -20.19
N GLY A 64 8.32 5.98 -20.75
CA GLY A 64 8.34 5.58 -22.16
C GLY A 64 7.75 6.62 -23.13
N GLY A 65 7.28 7.77 -22.64
CA GLY A 65 6.83 8.88 -23.47
C GLY A 65 5.31 8.96 -23.69
N LEU A 66 4.51 8.08 -23.09
CA LEU A 66 3.06 8.27 -23.07
C LEU A 66 2.70 9.36 -22.07
N GLY A 67 1.68 10.16 -22.41
CA GLY A 67 1.07 11.12 -21.49
C GLY A 67 -0.15 10.52 -20.78
N PRO A 68 -0.64 11.18 -19.71
CA PRO A 68 -1.89 10.79 -19.04
C PRO A 68 -3.11 10.76 -19.98
N ASP A 69 -3.11 11.62 -21.01
CA ASP A 69 -4.18 11.72 -22.01
C ASP A 69 -3.93 10.91 -23.29
N SER A 70 -2.85 10.12 -23.34
CA SER A 70 -2.57 9.27 -24.50
C SER A 70 -3.66 8.21 -24.66
N GLY A 71 -4.32 8.20 -25.82
CA GLY A 71 -5.17 7.09 -26.21
C GLY A 71 -4.34 5.83 -26.49
N VAL A 72 -4.84 4.69 -26.05
CA VAL A 72 -4.27 3.38 -26.34
C VAL A 72 -5.37 2.45 -26.85
N GLU A 73 -5.02 1.51 -27.71
CA GLU A 73 -5.97 0.49 -28.16
C GLU A 73 -6.16 -0.54 -27.03
N CYS A 74 -7.42 -0.73 -26.64
CA CYS A 74 -7.83 -1.80 -25.73
C CYS A 74 -8.64 -2.81 -26.56
N PRO A 75 -8.08 -3.98 -26.89
CA PRO A 75 -8.80 -5.02 -27.62
C PRO A 75 -9.95 -5.64 -26.81
#